data_AF-A0A1Q6EDH2-F1
#
_entry.id   AF-A0A1Q6EDH2-F1
#
_cell.length_a   1.000
_cell.length_b   1.000
_cell.length_c   1.000
_cell.angle_alpha   90.00
_cell.angle_beta   90.00
_cell.angle_gamma   90.00
#
_symmetry.space_group_name_H-M   'P 1'
#
loop_
_entity.id
_entity.type
_entity.pdbx_description
1 polymer ?
#
loop_
_entity_poly.entity_id
_entity_poly.type
_entity_poly.pdbx_seq_one_letter_code
_entity_poly.pdbx_strand_id
1 'polypeptide(L)'
;MKKLFSAFFALAVIVSMTMLTSCSGGPSNESVGKIIEKYNNGDQLTEADYSTLLDYADAAFDEALPVAKEAKEALNSGDMDKLKKIQEKSEKIESKYKYMEEAMNIVEKADDEELGAANGEKLLKLAKKITDGTGMSMEDFL
;
A
#
# COMPACT_ATOMS: atom_id res chain seq x y z
N MET A 1 -51.36 -21.51 -19.65
CA MET A 1 -50.32 -21.84 -18.66
C MET A 1 -49.37 -20.66 -18.52
N LYS A 2 -49.18 -20.20 -17.28
CA LYS A 2 -47.99 -19.55 -16.69
C LYS A 2 -47.26 -18.43 -17.47
N LYS A 3 -47.60 -17.19 -17.08
CA LYS A 3 -46.73 -16.08 -16.64
C LYS A 3 -45.47 -15.75 -17.48
N LEU A 4 -45.53 -14.55 -18.09
CA LEU A 4 -44.43 -13.67 -18.48
C LEU A 4 -43.48 -13.40 -17.30
N PHE A 5 -42.16 -13.32 -17.53
CA PHE A 5 -41.23 -12.36 -16.93
C PHE A 5 -39.84 -12.44 -17.59
N SER A 6 -39.36 -11.28 -18.05
CA SER A 6 -37.95 -10.80 -18.12
C SER A 6 -36.88 -11.70 -18.74
N ALA A 7 -36.27 -11.42 -19.90
CA ALA A 7 -35.41 -10.27 -20.25
C ALA A 7 -34.15 -10.12 -19.36
N PHE A 8 -32.99 -10.04 -20.02
CA PHE A 8 -31.65 -9.64 -19.55
C PHE A 8 -30.88 -10.66 -18.68
N PHE A 9 -29.57 -10.88 -18.75
CA PHE A 9 -28.43 -10.15 -19.31
C PHE A 9 -27.38 -11.17 -19.77
N ALA A 10 -26.70 -10.87 -20.87
CA ALA A 10 -25.39 -11.45 -21.16
C ALA A 10 -24.36 -10.96 -20.14
N LEU A 11 -23.54 -11.85 -19.60
CA LEU A 11 -22.24 -11.53 -19.01
C LEU A 11 -21.38 -12.81 -19.14
N ALA A 12 -20.61 -12.95 -20.20
CA ALA A 12 -19.31 -12.32 -20.45
C ALA A 12 -18.24 -12.78 -19.45
N VAL A 13 -17.40 -13.68 -19.98
CA VAL A 13 -15.98 -13.87 -19.71
C VAL A 13 -15.60 -14.20 -18.25
N ILE A 14 -15.49 -15.50 -17.99
CA ILE A 14 -14.58 -16.05 -16.98
C ILE A 14 -13.16 -15.69 -17.44
N VAL A 15 -12.68 -14.49 -17.10
CA VAL A 15 -11.25 -14.20 -17.17
C VAL A 15 -10.62 -14.93 -16.00
N SER A 16 -10.16 -16.14 -16.31
CA SER A 16 -8.93 -16.70 -15.78
C SER A 16 -7.87 -15.60 -15.62
N MET A 17 -7.72 -15.07 -14.41
CA MET A 17 -6.45 -14.51 -13.97
C MET A 17 -5.87 -15.45 -12.92
N THR A 18 -5.05 -16.34 -13.42
CA THR A 18 -3.92 -16.93 -12.71
C THR A 18 -3.08 -15.81 -12.07
N MET A 19 -3.38 -15.43 -10.83
CA MET A 19 -2.42 -14.70 -9.99
C MET A 19 -1.47 -15.70 -9.34
N LEU A 20 -0.63 -16.31 -10.17
CA LEU A 20 0.64 -16.87 -9.71
C LEU A 20 1.65 -15.71 -9.72
N THR A 21 1.58 -14.85 -8.72
CA THR A 21 2.67 -13.92 -8.37
C THR A 21 3.17 -14.27 -6.98
N SER A 22 3.72 -15.48 -6.87
CA SER A 22 4.79 -15.72 -5.89
C SER A 22 6.06 -15.06 -6.42
N CYS A 23 6.09 -13.73 -6.35
CA CYS A 23 7.29 -12.91 -6.28
C CYS A 23 6.95 -11.86 -5.22
N SER A 24 7.81 -11.72 -4.22
CA SER A 24 7.65 -10.97 -2.97
C SER A 24 7.56 -9.43 -3.12
N GLY A 25 6.84 -8.92 -4.12
CA GLY A 25 6.61 -7.48 -4.31
C GLY A 25 5.11 -7.21 -4.26
N GLY A 26 4.70 -6.25 -3.42
CA GLY A 26 3.32 -5.79 -3.33
C GLY A 26 2.76 -5.24 -4.65
N PRO A 27 1.61 -4.57 -4.60
CA PRO A 27 0.97 -3.97 -5.77
C PRO A 27 1.92 -3.13 -6.65
N SER A 28 1.65 -3.06 -7.95
CA SER A 28 2.50 -2.31 -8.88
C SER A 28 2.15 -0.81 -8.89
N ASN A 29 3.13 0.02 -9.28
CA ASN A 29 2.89 1.46 -9.51
C ASN A 29 1.78 1.74 -10.52
N GLU A 30 1.56 0.85 -11.50
CA GLU A 30 0.47 1.00 -12.45
C GLU A 30 -0.89 0.81 -11.78
N SER A 31 -1.02 -0.22 -10.92
CA SER A 31 -2.26 -0.47 -10.19
C SER A 31 -2.59 0.65 -9.21
N VAL A 32 -1.59 1.12 -8.44
CA VAL A 32 -1.75 2.23 -7.49
C VAL A 32 -2.03 3.54 -8.21
N GLY A 33 -1.33 3.80 -9.33
CA GLY A 33 -1.56 5.00 -10.14
C GLY A 33 -3.00 5.12 -10.66
N LYS A 34 -3.62 4.00 -11.05
CA LYS A 34 -5.04 3.98 -11.47
C LYS A 34 -5.99 4.33 -10.32
N ILE A 35 -5.69 3.86 -9.11
CA ILE A 35 -6.48 4.18 -7.91
C ILE A 35 -6.35 5.66 -7.55
N ILE A 36 -5.13 6.20 -7.62
CA ILE A 36 -4.87 7.63 -7.39
C ILE A 36 -5.60 8.48 -8.44
N GLU A 37 -5.57 8.10 -9.71
CA GLU A 37 -6.32 8.80 -10.76
C GLU A 37 -7.82 8.79 -10.49
N LYS A 38 -8.36 7.62 -10.11
CA LYS A 38 -9.76 7.46 -9.69
C LYS A 38 -10.12 8.42 -8.54
N TYR A 39 -9.31 8.45 -7.49
CA TYR A 39 -9.48 9.37 -6.36
C TYR A 39 -9.45 10.85 -6.79
N ASN A 40 -8.48 11.22 -7.62
CA ASN A 40 -8.32 12.60 -8.10
C ASN A 40 -9.46 13.05 -9.01
N ASN A 41 -10.13 12.12 -9.70
CA ASN A 41 -11.32 12.38 -10.51
C ASN A 41 -12.60 12.50 -9.66
N GLY A 42 -12.52 12.26 -8.34
CA GLY A 42 -13.66 12.28 -7.44
C GLY A 42 -14.52 11.00 -7.48
N ASP A 43 -14.00 9.93 -8.08
CA ASP A 43 -14.67 8.64 -8.10
C ASP A 43 -14.56 7.95 -6.73
N GLN A 44 -15.65 7.32 -6.30
CA GLN A 44 -15.67 6.59 -5.03
C GLN A 44 -14.76 5.36 -5.08
N LEU A 45 -13.80 5.28 -4.16
CA LEU A 45 -12.94 4.12 -3.99
C LEU A 45 -13.71 2.96 -3.37
N THR A 46 -13.32 1.74 -3.75
CA THR A 46 -13.85 0.51 -3.18
C THR A 46 -12.96 0.01 -2.04
N GLU A 47 -13.48 -0.87 -1.17
CA GLU A 47 -12.65 -1.54 -0.15
C GLU A 47 -11.42 -2.24 -0.75
N ALA A 48 -11.52 -2.78 -1.97
CA ALA A 48 -10.40 -3.41 -2.67
C ALA A 48 -9.35 -2.39 -3.15
N ASP A 49 -9.77 -1.18 -3.51
CA ASP A 49 -8.85 -0.08 -3.84
C ASP A 49 -8.04 0.28 -2.58
N TYR A 50 -8.70 0.48 -1.44
CA TYR A 50 -8.02 0.75 -0.16
C TYR A 50 -7.10 -0.40 0.27
N SER A 51 -7.54 -1.65 0.11
CA SER A 51 -6.68 -2.82 0.38
C SER A 51 -5.41 -2.78 -0.49
N THR A 52 -5.52 -2.38 -1.75
CA THR A 52 -4.37 -2.28 -2.65
C THR A 52 -3.41 -1.17 -2.22
N LEU A 53 -3.92 -0.01 -1.77
CA LEU A 53 -3.09 1.07 -1.23
C LEU A 53 -2.35 0.62 0.04
N LEU A 54 -3.04 -0.06 0.96
CA LEU A 54 -2.46 -0.57 2.20
C LEU A 54 -1.44 -1.68 1.95
N ASP A 55 -1.69 -2.61 1.01
CA ASP A 55 -0.74 -3.67 0.66
C ASP A 55 0.51 -3.09 -0.06
N TYR A 56 0.35 -1.99 -0.79
CA TYR A 56 1.47 -1.24 -1.37
C TYR A 56 2.32 -0.59 -0.29
N ALA A 57 1.68 0.04 0.69
CA ALA A 57 2.36 0.62 1.83
C ALA A 57 3.09 -0.42 2.68
N ASP A 58 2.43 -1.55 2.95
CA ASP A 58 3.00 -2.67 3.70
C ASP A 58 4.29 -3.18 3.05
N ALA A 59 4.27 -3.36 1.72
CA ALA A 59 5.44 -3.78 0.95
C ALA A 59 6.56 -2.72 0.94
N ALA A 60 6.22 -1.43 0.90
CA ALA A 60 7.21 -0.36 0.98
C ALA A 60 7.92 -0.38 2.34
N PHE A 61 7.17 -0.54 3.43
CA PHE A 61 7.73 -0.58 4.79
C PHE A 61 8.51 -1.86 5.07
N ASP A 62 8.15 -3.00 4.48
CA ASP A 62 8.97 -4.21 4.55
C ASP A 62 10.38 -4.02 4.00
N GLU A 63 10.55 -3.17 2.97
CA GLU A 63 11.86 -2.84 2.41
C GLU A 63 12.54 -1.66 3.14
N ALA A 64 11.77 -0.66 3.59
CA ALA A 64 12.31 0.54 4.20
C ALA A 64 12.80 0.33 5.65
N LEU A 65 12.09 -0.45 6.47
CA LEU A 65 12.42 -0.61 7.90
C LEU A 65 13.80 -1.25 8.13
N PRO A 66 14.22 -2.31 7.41
CA PRO A 66 15.58 -2.82 7.51
C PRO A 66 16.65 -1.78 7.15
N VAL A 67 16.40 -0.97 6.12
CA VAL A 67 17.32 0.09 5.69
C VAL A 67 17.42 1.19 6.76
N ALA A 68 16.30 1.58 7.37
CA ALA A 68 16.27 2.54 8.47
C ALA A 68 17.07 2.03 9.68
N LYS A 69 16.96 0.74 10.01
CA LYS A 69 17.76 0.11 11.07
C LYS A 69 19.25 0.13 10.73
N GLU A 70 19.63 -0.26 9.50
CA GLU A 70 21.02 -0.19 9.03
C GLU A 70 21.57 1.25 9.13
N ALA A 71 20.73 2.26 8.84
CA ALA A 71 21.10 3.68 8.90
C ALA A 71 21.40 4.11 10.33
N LYS A 72 20.54 3.74 11.29
CA LYS A 72 20.75 4.02 12.71
C LYS A 72 22.05 3.40 13.23
N GLU A 73 22.34 2.16 12.84
CA GLU A 73 23.59 1.48 13.20
C GLU A 73 24.82 2.20 12.60
N ALA A 74 24.76 2.58 11.32
CA ALA A 74 25.85 3.27 10.63
C ALA A 74 26.11 4.68 11.21
N LEU A 75 25.05 5.42 11.57
CA LEU A 75 25.15 6.71 12.27
C LEU A 75 25.86 6.55 13.61
N ASN A 76 25.48 5.55 14.40
CA ASN A 76 26.07 5.29 15.72
C ASN A 76 27.56 4.89 15.63
N SER A 77 27.96 4.24 14.55
CA SER A 77 29.37 3.84 14.33
C SER A 77 30.20 4.87 13.56
N GLY A 78 29.60 5.95 13.04
CA GLY A 78 30.28 6.92 12.18
C GLY A 78 30.72 6.37 10.82
N ASP A 79 30.08 5.30 10.33
CA ASP A 79 30.45 4.64 9.07
C ASP A 79 29.86 5.38 7.85
N MET A 80 30.58 6.40 7.39
CA MET A 80 30.14 7.26 6.29
C MET A 80 30.02 6.53 4.95
N ASP A 81 30.79 5.47 4.72
CA ASP A 81 30.70 4.69 3.48
C ASP A 81 29.45 3.80 3.47
N LYS A 82 29.09 3.25 4.64
CA LYS A 82 27.82 2.54 4.80
C LYS A 82 26.63 3.49 4.64
N LEU A 83 26.71 4.72 5.16
CA LEU A 83 25.65 5.72 4.99
C LEU A 83 25.39 6.08 3.52
N LYS A 84 26.43 6.21 2.67
CA LYS A 84 26.24 6.42 1.23
C LYS A 84 25.51 5.26 0.56
N LYS A 85 25.88 4.02 0.87
CA LYS A 85 25.19 2.83 0.34
C LYS A 85 23.74 2.75 0.80
N ILE A 86 23.47 3.18 2.03
CA ILE A 86 22.12 3.25 2.58
C ILE A 86 21.30 4.30 1.83
N GLN A 87 21.87 5.47 1.55
CA GLN A 87 21.21 6.48 0.72
C GLN A 87 20.80 5.91 -0.64
N GLU A 88 21.70 5.22 -1.34
CA GLU A 88 21.38 4.58 -2.63
C GLU A 88 20.28 3.51 -2.51
N LYS A 89 20.20 2.78 -1.39
CA LYS A 89 19.11 1.84 -1.12
C LYS A 89 17.79 2.58 -0.91
N SER A 90 17.80 3.65 -0.12
CA SER A 90 16.61 4.48 0.14
C SER A 90 16.07 5.10 -1.15
N GLU A 91 16.92 5.67 -1.99
CA GLU A 91 16.52 6.25 -3.30
C GLU A 91 15.88 5.19 -4.23
N LYS A 92 16.39 3.94 -4.20
CA LYS A 92 15.79 2.84 -4.96
C LYS A 92 14.42 2.45 -4.43
N ILE A 93 14.23 2.43 -3.11
CA ILE A 93 12.93 2.15 -2.49
C ILE A 93 11.96 3.27 -2.84
N GLU A 94 12.35 4.54 -2.69
CA GLU A 94 11.53 5.70 -3.06
C GLU A 94 11.11 5.66 -4.53
N SER A 95 12.05 5.38 -5.44
CA SER A 95 11.75 5.25 -6.87
C SER A 95 10.82 4.08 -7.17
N LYS A 96 11.01 2.94 -6.46
CA LYS A 96 10.16 1.75 -6.60
C LYS A 96 8.75 2.02 -6.10
N TYR A 97 8.61 2.74 -4.99
CA TYR A 97 7.34 3.07 -4.33
C TYR A 97 6.96 4.54 -4.52
N LYS A 98 7.08 5.07 -5.74
CA LYS A 98 6.92 6.50 -6.05
C LYS A 98 5.56 7.12 -5.71
N TYR A 99 4.55 6.31 -5.41
CA TYR A 99 3.20 6.75 -5.05
C TYR A 99 2.90 6.55 -3.57
N MET A 100 3.92 6.27 -2.75
CA MET A 100 3.73 5.94 -1.34
C MET A 100 3.05 7.08 -0.58
N GLU A 101 3.51 8.31 -0.80
CA GLU A 101 2.96 9.50 -0.14
C GLU A 101 1.49 9.70 -0.52
N GLU A 102 1.17 9.69 -1.81
CA GLU A 102 -0.21 9.85 -2.27
C GLU A 102 -1.11 8.69 -1.82
N ALA A 103 -0.62 7.45 -1.83
CA ALA A 103 -1.37 6.29 -1.36
C ALA A 103 -1.75 6.43 0.12
N MET A 104 -0.80 6.84 0.98
CA MET A 104 -1.07 7.05 2.41
C MET A 104 -1.99 8.25 2.65
N ASN A 105 -1.80 9.35 1.92
CA ASN A 105 -2.67 10.53 2.01
C ASN A 105 -4.13 10.23 1.65
N ILE A 106 -4.37 9.28 0.74
CA ILE A 106 -5.73 8.82 0.41
C ILE A 106 -6.31 7.99 1.55
N VAL A 107 -5.53 7.06 2.09
CA VAL A 107 -5.94 6.21 3.23
C VAL A 107 -6.25 7.03 4.47
N GLU A 108 -5.43 8.04 4.79
CA GLU A 108 -5.61 8.93 5.95
C GLU A 108 -6.91 9.74 5.88
N LYS A 109 -7.37 10.07 4.67
CA LYS A 109 -8.60 10.87 4.46
C LYS A 109 -9.87 10.04 4.42
N ALA A 110 -9.74 8.71 4.31
CA ALA A 110 -10.90 7.83 4.29
C ALA A 110 -11.51 7.73 5.68
N ASP A 111 -12.83 7.73 5.76
CA ASP A 111 -13.51 7.41 7.02
C ASP A 111 -13.58 5.89 7.26
N ASP A 112 -13.98 5.48 8.48
CA ASP A 112 -14.06 4.07 8.86
C ASP A 112 -15.05 3.26 8.00
N GLU A 113 -16.09 3.90 7.45
CA GLU A 113 -17.09 3.24 6.60
C GLU A 113 -16.52 2.99 5.20
N GLU A 114 -15.81 3.97 4.63
CA GLU A 114 -15.13 3.85 3.33
C GLU A 114 -14.00 2.81 3.38
N LEU A 115 -13.23 2.83 4.46
CA LEU A 115 -12.11 1.92 4.64
C LEU A 115 -12.62 0.48 4.82
N GLY A 116 -13.63 0.30 5.66
CA GLY A 116 -14.17 -1.00 6.04
C GLY A 116 -13.29 -1.72 7.07
N ALA A 117 -13.91 -2.58 7.88
CA ALA A 117 -13.27 -3.20 9.05
C ALA A 117 -11.98 -3.99 8.72
N ALA A 118 -11.94 -4.67 7.56
CA ALA A 118 -10.78 -5.47 7.15
C ALA A 118 -9.55 -4.58 6.85
N ASN A 119 -9.76 -3.44 6.21
CA ASN A 119 -8.69 -2.49 5.94
C ASN A 119 -8.31 -1.69 7.20
N GLY A 120 -9.26 -1.45 8.10
CA GLY A 120 -8.96 -0.88 9.43
C GLY A 120 -7.99 -1.76 10.20
N GLU A 121 -8.19 -3.09 10.19
CA GLU A 121 -7.24 -4.02 10.81
C GLU A 121 -5.86 -4.00 10.12
N LYS A 122 -5.82 -3.88 8.78
CA LYS A 122 -4.55 -3.75 8.03
C LYS A 122 -3.82 -2.46 8.39
N LEU A 123 -4.52 -1.34 8.46
CA LEU A 123 -3.96 -0.04 8.85
C LEU A 123 -3.38 -0.10 10.26
N LEU A 124 -4.08 -0.70 11.22
CA LEU A 124 -3.57 -0.90 12.59
C LEU A 124 -2.31 -1.79 12.62
N LYS A 125 -2.28 -2.87 11.83
CA LYS A 125 -1.08 -3.72 11.71
C LYS A 125 0.10 -2.96 11.11
N LEU A 126 -0.15 -2.14 10.09
CA LEU A 126 0.86 -1.32 9.45
C LEU A 126 1.41 -0.26 10.42
N ALA A 127 0.53 0.47 11.10
CA ALA A 127 0.90 1.44 12.13
C ALA A 127 1.78 0.78 13.21
N LYS A 128 1.35 -0.39 13.72
CA LYS A 128 2.15 -1.15 14.69
C LYS A 128 3.52 -1.56 14.14
N LYS A 129 3.60 -2.04 12.88
CA LYS A 129 4.86 -2.42 12.23
C LYS A 129 5.82 -1.23 12.19
N ILE A 130 5.33 -0.04 11.88
CA ILE A 130 6.12 1.20 11.79
C ILE A 130 6.57 1.65 13.17
N THR A 131 5.68 1.65 14.16
CA THR A 131 6.03 1.95 15.57
C THR A 131 7.10 1.01 16.09
N ASP A 132 6.95 -0.30 15.89
CA ASP A 132 7.94 -1.29 16.33
C ASP A 132 9.28 -1.14 15.60
N GLY A 133 9.25 -0.82 14.30
CA GLY A 133 10.44 -0.72 13.45
C GLY A 133 11.24 0.58 13.62
N THR A 134 10.56 1.68 13.98
CA THR A 134 11.18 3.02 14.06
C THR A 134 11.33 3.52 15.50
N GLY A 135 10.48 3.04 16.42
CA GLY A 135 10.31 3.59 17.76
C GLY A 135 9.48 4.87 17.80
N MET A 136 8.86 5.29 16.68
CA MET A 136 7.89 6.40 16.66
C MET A 136 6.57 5.96 17.29
N SER A 137 5.90 6.86 18.01
CA SER A 137 4.63 6.54 18.65
C SER A 137 3.52 6.43 17.59
N MET A 138 2.41 5.74 17.92
CA MET A 138 1.27 5.60 17.01
C MET A 138 0.57 6.94 16.75
N GLU A 139 0.70 7.90 17.68
CA GLU A 139 0.21 9.29 17.58
C GLU A 139 1.06 10.15 16.65
N ASP A 140 2.31 9.76 16.36
CA ASP A 140 3.16 10.44 15.38
C ASP A 140 2.93 9.94 13.95
N PHE A 141 2.14 8.86 13.79
CA PHE A 141 1.89 8.19 12.51
C PHE A 141 0.48 8.42 11.95
N LEU A 142 -0.52 8.57 12.83
CA LEU A 142 -1.91 8.90 12.49
C LEU A 142 -2.15 10.39 12.70
#